data_AF-A0A7S3NI79-F1
#
_entry.id   AF-A0A7S3NI79-F1
#
_cell.length_a   1.000
_cell.length_b   1.000
_cell.length_c   1.000
_cell.angle_alpha   90.00
_cell.angle_beta   90.00
_cell.angle_gamma   90.00
#
_symmetry.space_group_name_H-M   'P 1'
#
loop_
_entity.id
_entity.type
_entity.pdbx_description
1 polymer ?
#
loop_
_entity_poly.entity_id
_entity_poly.type
_entity_poly.pdbx_seq_one_letter_code
_entity_poly.pdbx_strand_id
1 'polypeptide(L)'
;PEYSIEYNQGAFLYNPTILLVKMIIILSTLLPVLVKGLITLDGSGTTNPSKFYWEIMSLFEAQAKPSVKMTYRAVGSSTGQLEFIGADQDYAAYNDFGSGDIPLDSDEY
;
A
#
# COMPACT_ATOMS: atom_id res chain seq x y z
N PRO A 1 -2.61 -17.07 60.77
CA PRO A 1 -3.80 -16.69 59.97
C PRO A 1 -3.34 -16.08 58.64
N GLU A 2 -3.28 -16.92 57.60
CA GLU A 2 -3.00 -16.47 56.24
C GLU A 2 -4.22 -15.72 55.70
N TYR A 3 -4.03 -14.44 55.34
CA TYR A 3 -5.07 -13.62 54.75
C TYR A 3 -5.11 -13.92 53.24
N SER A 4 -6.01 -14.79 52.80
CA SER A 4 -6.26 -15.05 51.38
C SER A 4 -7.02 -13.87 50.78
N ILE A 5 -6.35 -13.05 49.98
CA ILE A 5 -6.99 -11.99 49.20
C ILE A 5 -7.56 -12.64 47.94
N GLU A 6 -8.85 -12.99 47.97
CA GLU A 6 -9.58 -13.36 46.75
C GLU A 6 -9.69 -12.11 45.86
N TYR A 7 -8.90 -12.07 44.80
CA TYR A 7 -9.05 -11.07 43.74
C TYR A 7 -10.39 -11.32 43.04
N ASN A 8 -11.39 -10.53 43.39
CA ASN A 8 -12.72 -10.59 42.80
C ASN A 8 -12.66 -10.10 41.34
N GLN A 9 -12.38 -11.02 40.41
CA GLN A 9 -12.23 -10.73 38.98
C GLN A 9 -13.49 -10.09 38.37
N GLY A 10 -14.66 -10.31 38.97
CA GLY A 10 -15.93 -9.71 38.53
C GLY A 10 -15.98 -8.20 38.71
N ALA A 11 -15.47 -7.67 39.83
CA ALA A 11 -15.49 -6.22 40.11
C ALA A 11 -14.53 -5.42 39.20
N PHE A 12 -13.45 -6.05 38.72
CA PHE A 12 -12.48 -5.44 37.81
C PHE A 12 -13.06 -5.20 36.40
N LEU A 13 -13.99 -6.04 35.96
CA LEU A 13 -14.62 -5.95 34.64
C LEU A 13 -15.70 -4.85 34.54
N TYR A 14 -16.33 -4.48 35.66
CA TYR A 14 -17.37 -3.44 35.72
C TYR A 14 -16.86 -2.08 36.25
N ASN A 15 -15.55 -1.94 36.47
CA ASN A 15 -14.97 -0.66 36.85
C ASN A 15 -15.03 0.30 35.64
N PRO A 16 -15.73 1.45 35.77
CA PRO A 16 -15.95 2.37 34.65
C PRO A 16 -14.64 2.95 34.09
N THR A 17 -13.63 3.11 34.94
CA THR A 17 -12.30 3.59 34.53
C THR A 17 -11.58 2.54 33.67
N ILE A 18 -11.68 1.26 34.02
CA ILE A 18 -11.07 0.16 33.26
C ILE A 18 -11.81 -0.06 31.93
N LEU A 19 -13.14 0.06 31.93
CA LEU A 19 -13.95 -0.03 30.73
C LEU A 19 -13.63 1.11 29.74
N LEU A 20 -13.48 2.34 30.26
CA LEU A 20 -13.08 3.50 29.46
C LEU A 20 -11.69 3.31 28.84
N VAL A 21 -10.70 2.84 29.61
CA VAL A 21 -9.34 2.58 29.10
C VAL A 21 -9.36 1.48 28.04
N LYS A 22 -10.12 0.41 28.23
CA LYS A 22 -10.30 -0.63 27.20
C LYS A 22 -10.94 -0.07 25.92
N MET A 23 -11.98 0.76 26.04
CA MET A 23 -12.60 1.41 24.89
C MET A 23 -11.62 2.34 24.16
N ILE A 24 -10.81 3.12 24.89
CA ILE A 24 -9.79 4.00 24.29
C ILE A 24 -8.74 3.16 23.55
N ILE A 25 -8.28 2.05 24.14
CA ILE A 25 -7.32 1.15 23.49
C ILE A 25 -7.92 0.54 22.21
N ILE A 26 -9.15 0.03 22.28
CA ILE A 26 -9.86 -0.52 21.11
C ILE A 26 -10.06 0.56 20.03
N LEU A 27 -10.47 1.77 20.41
CA LEU A 27 -10.66 2.88 19.47
C LEU A 27 -9.33 3.31 18.82
N SER A 28 -8.24 3.36 19.60
CA SER A 28 -6.91 3.74 19.12
C SER A 28 -6.31 2.75 18.12
N THR A 29 -6.64 1.46 18.23
CA THR A 29 -6.15 0.43 17.31
C THR A 29 -7.01 0.31 16.05
N LEU A 30 -8.31 0.66 16.13
CA LEU A 30 -9.21 0.63 14.98
C LEU A 30 -9.04 1.84 14.05
N LEU A 31 -8.69 3.02 14.60
CA LEU A 31 -8.42 4.24 13.82
C LEU A 31 -7.42 4.03 12.66
N PRO A 32 -6.22 3.48 12.87
CA PRO A 32 -5.26 3.26 11.78
C PRO A 32 -5.69 2.18 10.77
N VAL A 33 -6.60 1.27 11.13
CA VAL A 33 -7.19 0.30 10.18
C VAL A 33 -8.18 1.00 9.24
N LEU A 34 -8.98 1.94 9.76
CA LEU A 34 -9.95 2.72 8.98
C LEU A 34 -9.27 3.71 8.02
N VAL A 35 -8.12 4.27 8.41
CA VAL A 35 -7.39 5.29 7.62
C VAL A 35 -6.43 4.66 6.61
N LYS A 36 -6.46 3.33 6.42
CA LYS A 36 -5.56 2.68 5.46
C LYS A 36 -5.98 3.01 4.03
N GLY A 37 -5.40 4.08 3.50
CA GLY A 37 -5.69 4.64 2.19
C GLY A 37 -5.44 3.64 1.06
N LEU A 38 -6.21 3.79 -0.01
CA LEU A 38 -5.94 3.14 -1.28
C LEU A 38 -4.64 3.74 -1.86
N ILE A 39 -3.68 2.87 -2.18
CA ILE A 39 -2.47 3.27 -2.90
C ILE A 39 -2.73 2.98 -4.37
N THR A 40 -2.62 4.00 -5.23
CA THR A 40 -2.68 3.81 -6.69
C THR A 40 -1.26 3.81 -7.24
N LEU A 41 -0.97 2.90 -8.17
CA LEU A 41 0.29 2.79 -8.88
C LEU A 41 0.01 2.64 -10.37
N ASP A 42 0.37 3.65 -11.16
CA ASP A 42 0.17 3.67 -12.59
C ASP A 42 1.50 3.50 -13.31
N GLY A 43 1.55 2.58 -14.27
CA GLY A 43 2.77 2.27 -15.01
C GLY A 43 2.57 2.21 -16.50
N SER A 44 3.67 2.31 -17.23
CA SER A 44 3.68 2.06 -18.66
C SER A 44 5.01 1.47 -19.12
N GLY A 45 5.03 0.93 -20.34
CA GLY A 45 6.25 0.31 -20.83
C GLY A 45 6.09 -0.62 -22.01
N THR A 46 7.05 -1.55 -22.11
CA THR A 46 7.10 -2.58 -23.13
C THR A 46 5.77 -3.31 -23.31
N THR A 47 5.45 -3.63 -24.56
CA THR A 47 4.29 -4.44 -24.91
C THR A 47 4.53 -5.92 -24.64
N ASN A 48 5.78 -6.37 -24.60
CA ASN A 48 6.15 -7.75 -24.31
C ASN A 48 7.05 -7.77 -23.06
N PRO A 49 6.62 -8.36 -21.92
CA PRO A 49 5.46 -9.22 -21.70
C PRO A 49 4.29 -8.53 -20.95
N SER A 50 3.52 -7.65 -21.61
CA SER A 50 2.41 -6.90 -20.97
C SER A 50 1.39 -7.77 -20.21
N LYS A 51 1.02 -8.92 -20.76
CA LYS A 51 0.08 -9.86 -20.10
C LYS A 51 0.61 -10.41 -18.78
N PHE A 52 1.92 -10.62 -18.69
CA PHE A 52 2.54 -11.08 -17.45
C PHE A 52 2.46 -10.01 -16.37
N TYR A 53 2.70 -8.73 -16.73
CA TYR A 53 2.56 -7.63 -15.80
C TYR A 53 1.14 -7.50 -15.25
N TRP A 54 0.12 -7.59 -16.10
CA TRP A 54 -1.27 -7.55 -15.65
C TRP A 54 -1.63 -8.68 -14.67
N GLU A 55 -1.11 -9.89 -14.91
CA GLU A 55 -1.32 -11.01 -13.98
C GLU A 55 -0.65 -10.77 -12.63
N ILE A 56 0.60 -10.31 -12.63
CA ILE A 56 1.32 -9.96 -11.40
C ILE A 56 0.62 -8.82 -10.65
N MET A 57 0.11 -7.82 -11.36
CA MET A 57 -0.67 -6.73 -10.76
C MET A 57 -1.95 -7.24 -10.12
N SER A 58 -2.69 -8.12 -10.80
CA SER A 58 -3.88 -8.77 -10.24
C SER A 58 -3.56 -9.51 -8.93
N LEU A 59 -2.43 -10.22 -8.89
CA LEU A 59 -1.95 -10.88 -7.66
C LEU A 59 -1.62 -9.88 -6.55
N PHE A 60 -0.95 -8.77 -6.86
CA PHE A 60 -0.66 -7.74 -5.87
C PHE A 60 -1.92 -7.03 -5.36
N GLU A 61 -2.85 -6.66 -6.24
CA GLU A 61 -4.14 -6.07 -5.84
C GLU A 61 -4.92 -7.01 -4.91
N ALA A 62 -4.86 -8.33 -5.14
CA ALA A 62 -5.57 -9.32 -4.35
C ALA A 62 -4.89 -9.67 -3.01
N GLN A 63 -3.55 -9.62 -2.93
CA GLN A 63 -2.78 -10.15 -1.79
C GLN A 63 -2.03 -9.09 -0.99
N ALA A 64 -1.94 -7.84 -1.47
CA ALA A 64 -1.23 -6.80 -0.74
C ALA A 64 -1.90 -6.51 0.62
N LYS A 65 -1.05 -6.37 1.65
CA LYS A 65 -1.51 -5.96 2.99
C LYS A 65 -2.17 -4.56 2.97
N PRO A 66 -1.63 -3.54 2.28
CA PRO A 66 -2.39 -2.34 1.94
C PRO A 66 -3.31 -2.58 0.74
N SER A 67 -4.43 -1.85 0.65
CA SER A 67 -5.24 -1.85 -0.56
C SER A 67 -4.47 -1.12 -1.66
N VAL A 68 -4.18 -1.82 -2.75
CA VAL A 68 -3.43 -1.27 -3.90
C VAL A 68 -4.28 -1.36 -5.15
N LYS A 69 -4.29 -0.31 -5.97
CA LYS A 69 -4.81 -0.31 -7.34
C LYS A 69 -3.63 -0.09 -8.28
N MET A 70 -3.44 -1.00 -9.23
CA MET A 70 -2.34 -0.95 -10.19
C MET A 70 -2.87 -0.90 -11.62
N THR A 71 -2.25 -0.08 -12.46
CA THR A 71 -2.52 -0.07 -13.91
C THR A 71 -1.22 -0.17 -14.70
N TYR A 72 -1.29 -0.78 -15.89
CA TYR A 72 -0.15 -0.86 -16.80
C TYR A 72 -0.57 -0.66 -18.25
N ARG A 73 0.02 0.35 -18.88
CA ARG A 73 -0.17 0.64 -20.30
C ARG A 73 0.98 0.09 -21.13
N ALA A 74 0.64 -0.83 -22.03
CA ALA A 74 1.55 -1.40 -23.00
C ALA A 74 1.73 -0.43 -24.20
N VAL A 75 2.64 0.53 -24.06
CA VAL A 75 2.89 1.60 -25.05
C VAL A 75 4.19 1.43 -25.84
N GLY A 76 5.01 0.44 -25.47
CA GLY A 76 6.36 0.22 -26.01
C GLY A 76 7.44 0.85 -25.12
N SER A 77 8.64 0.26 -25.16
CA SER A 77 9.75 0.64 -24.25
C SER A 77 10.14 2.11 -24.39
N SER A 78 10.31 2.64 -25.61
CA SER A 78 10.71 4.03 -25.82
C SER A 78 9.67 5.02 -25.29
N THR A 79 8.39 4.81 -25.60
CA THR A 79 7.30 5.65 -25.09
C THR A 79 7.23 5.58 -23.57
N GLY A 80 7.35 4.38 -22.99
CA GLY A 80 7.30 4.20 -21.54
C GLY A 80 8.47 4.86 -20.79
N GLN A 81 9.67 4.87 -21.38
CA GLN A 81 10.82 5.60 -20.85
C GLN A 81 10.55 7.11 -20.81
N LEU A 82 10.07 7.69 -21.91
CA LEU A 82 9.75 9.13 -21.99
C LEU A 82 8.70 9.53 -20.95
N GLU A 83 7.66 8.71 -20.79
CA GLU A 83 6.61 8.96 -19.80
C GLU A 83 7.11 8.81 -18.36
N PHE A 84 8.05 7.89 -18.10
CA PHE A 84 8.65 7.71 -16.78
C PHE A 84 9.64 8.82 -16.42
N ILE A 85 10.48 9.26 -17.37
CA ILE A 85 11.40 10.39 -17.20
C ILE A 85 10.61 11.71 -17.09
N GLY A 86 9.45 11.80 -17.74
CA GLY A 86 8.72 13.05 -17.86
C GLY A 86 9.35 14.01 -18.88
N ALA A 87 10.01 13.48 -19.91
CA ALA A 87 10.77 14.26 -20.88
C ALA A 87 9.94 15.38 -21.56
N ASP A 88 8.63 15.16 -21.73
CA ASP A 88 7.70 16.12 -22.33
C ASP A 88 6.96 17.01 -21.31
N GLN A 89 7.28 16.92 -20.02
CA GLN A 89 6.60 17.63 -18.91
C GLN A 89 7.58 18.18 -17.85
N ASP A 90 8.65 18.84 -18.25
CA ASP A 90 9.65 19.40 -17.31
C ASP A 90 10.19 18.35 -16.31
N TYR A 91 10.36 17.10 -16.75
CA TYR A 91 10.77 15.96 -15.94
C TYR A 91 9.78 15.56 -14.83
N ALA A 92 8.50 15.90 -14.99
CA ALA A 92 7.42 15.35 -14.18
C ALA A 92 6.95 14.01 -14.79
N ALA A 93 7.25 12.92 -14.10
CA ALA A 93 6.84 11.58 -14.50
C ALA A 93 5.31 11.47 -14.62
N TYR A 94 4.82 10.88 -15.72
CA TYR A 94 3.40 10.55 -15.92
C TYR A 94 2.98 9.30 -15.14
N ASN A 95 3.93 8.44 -14.80
CA ASN A 95 3.72 7.12 -14.23
C ASN A 95 4.59 6.94 -12.98
N ASP A 96 4.13 6.11 -12.04
CA ASP A 96 4.88 5.73 -10.84
C ASP A 96 6.00 4.72 -11.15
N PHE A 97 5.87 3.95 -12.24
CA PHE A 97 6.89 2.99 -12.67
C PHE A 97 6.92 2.80 -14.20
N GLY A 98 8.10 2.47 -14.72
CA GLY A 98 8.33 2.13 -16.11
C GLY A 98 8.83 0.69 -16.28
N SER A 99 8.53 0.08 -17.42
CA SER A 99 9.17 -1.18 -17.84
C SER A 99 9.64 -1.09 -19.29
N GLY A 100 10.84 -1.58 -19.58
CA GLY A 100 11.39 -1.52 -20.93
C GLY A 100 12.44 -2.59 -21.19
N ASP A 101 12.46 -3.07 -22.42
CA ASP A 101 13.54 -3.93 -22.94
C ASP A 101 14.77 -3.12 -23.40
N ILE A 102 14.60 -1.81 -23.53
CA ILE A 102 15.66 -0.87 -23.90
C ILE A 102 16.19 -0.28 -22.58
N PRO A 103 17.51 -0.26 -22.35
CA PRO A 103 18.08 0.45 -21.21
C PRO A 103 17.85 1.96 -21.35
N LEU A 104 17.78 2.67 -20.23
CA LEU A 104 17.87 4.13 -20.23
C LEU A 104 19.27 4.57 -20.67
N ASP A 105 19.37 5.71 -21.35
CA ASP A 105 20.69 6.27 -21.66
C ASP A 105 21.37 6.74 -20.36
N SER A 106 22.71 6.75 -20.34
CA SER A 106 23.47 7.16 -19.16
C SER A 106 23.20 8.60 -18.75
N ASP A 107 22.75 9.42 -19.69
CA ASP A 107 22.48 10.84 -19.48
C ASP A 107 21.06 11.08 -18.91
N GLU A 108 20.23 10.03 -18.79
CA GLU A 108 18.83 10.08 -18.34
C GLU A 108 18.61 9.47 -16.93
N TYR A 109 19.66 9.11 -16.19
CA TYR A 109 19.60 8.63 -14.78
C TYR A 109 20.48 9.46 -13.83
#